data_AF-A0A8C1CZK7-F1
#
_entry.id   AF-A0A8C1CZK7-F1
#
_cell.length_a   1.000
_cell.length_b   1.000
_cell.length_c   1.000
_cell.angle_alpha   90.00
_cell.angle_beta   90.00
_cell.angle_gamma   90.00
#
_symmetry.space_group_name_H-M   'P 1'
#
loop_
_entity.id
_entity.type
_entity.pdbx_description
1 polymer ?
#
loop_
_entity_poly.entity_id
_entity_poly.type
_entity_poly.pdbx_seq_one_letter_code
_entity_poly.pdbx_strand_id
1 'polypeptide(L)'
;MFLVFCPNVLMFLAFVLWGVSEGSLFESVFCCALYFLRPLLLLWTAPYINNFTDNIKTWVQVFSIRAEYIVFSAVFYSVLFKSAWDKSLNYAGFEGVMIIILFVIVLLFTLCYIIYLLLRLIGKSSQRMIIIFRVLANISLDVLPSLQFILIFFSFGSAKGGFIIVAVLPVFTTVTRYNWDVTCGERMGCSPAVRRSVWLTLMMLVNAVMVYFYITALENEKDRVGWMCMIVFLQSLWTLVNFTGSFQSFDLPSVVAVYVFGSVGVVLLNSVALMTELILKTVNGEGATGDMRIIVFSSELLFILIPMILMVFKPWITPCLQSCSKAMKSRRAAAAGSQNQESQNAAADSATGSNQNQKPAESHEMNPLLNTQNQENIRSAGTEETQPDSVVSQS
;
A
#
# COMPACT_ATOMS: atom_id res chain seq x y z
N MET A 1 0.06 17.21 -4.09
CA MET A 1 -0.41 17.12 -2.68
C MET A 1 -1.90 17.44 -2.51
N PHE A 2 -2.45 18.55 -3.04
CA PHE A 2 -3.86 18.91 -2.78
C PHE A 2 -4.88 17.76 -3.01
N LEU A 3 -4.77 17.05 -4.14
CA LEU A 3 -5.57 15.85 -4.48
C LEU A 3 -5.45 14.67 -3.50
N VAL A 4 -4.44 14.64 -2.61
CA VAL A 4 -4.26 13.60 -1.59
C VAL A 4 -4.94 13.98 -0.28
N PHE A 5 -4.87 15.26 0.10
CA PHE A 5 -5.37 15.71 1.41
C PHE A 5 -6.80 16.23 1.35
N CYS A 6 -7.13 17.13 0.41
CA CYS A 6 -8.44 17.80 0.38
C CYS A 6 -9.62 16.82 0.24
N PRO A 7 -9.64 15.84 -0.69
CA PRO A 7 -10.78 14.93 -0.82
C PRO A 7 -10.97 14.05 0.42
N ASN A 8 -9.89 13.60 1.05
CA ASN A 8 -9.95 12.75 2.24
C ASN A 8 -10.33 13.53 3.51
N VAL A 9 -9.89 14.79 3.66
CA VAL A 9 -10.35 15.68 4.74
C VAL A 9 -11.84 16.01 4.60
N LEU A 10 -12.33 16.23 3.37
CA LEU A 10 -13.76 16.45 3.12
C LEU A 10 -14.59 15.20 3.44
N MET A 11 -14.15 14.00 3.03
CA MET A 11 -14.83 12.75 3.41
C MET A 11 -14.78 12.47 4.92
N PHE A 12 -13.66 12.76 5.59
CA PHE A 12 -13.55 12.70 7.05
C PHE A 12 -14.62 13.58 7.71
N LEU A 13 -14.73 14.85 7.30
CA LEU A 13 -15.73 15.77 7.84
C LEU A 13 -17.17 15.33 7.52
N ALA A 14 -17.42 14.76 6.34
CA ALA A 14 -18.72 14.20 5.99
C ALA A 14 -19.11 13.00 6.89
N PHE A 15 -18.18 12.10 7.20
CA PHE A 15 -18.44 10.99 8.13
C PHE A 15 -18.55 11.42 9.59
N VAL A 16 -17.86 12.49 10.01
CA VAL A 16 -18.07 13.12 11.33
C VAL A 16 -19.50 13.67 11.42
N LEU A 17 -19.96 14.43 10.41
CA LEU A 17 -21.31 15.00 10.39
C LEU A 17 -22.38 13.91 10.34
N TRP A 18 -22.22 12.89 9.48
CA TRP A 18 -23.09 11.71 9.42
C TRP A 18 -23.22 11.03 10.78
N GLY A 19 -22.11 10.78 11.47
CA GLY A 19 -22.11 10.14 12.80
C GLY A 19 -22.69 10.97 13.95
N VAL A 20 -22.96 12.26 13.71
CA VAL A 20 -23.63 13.16 14.67
C VAL A 20 -25.12 13.29 14.34
N SER A 21 -25.54 13.18 13.07
CA SER A 21 -26.94 13.30 12.68
C SER A 21 -27.71 11.98 12.67
N GLU A 22 -27.12 10.93 12.07
CA GLU A 22 -27.90 9.80 11.55
C GLU A 22 -27.18 8.44 11.47
N GLY A 23 -25.85 8.44 11.38
CA GLY A 23 -25.02 7.24 11.25
C GLY A 23 -24.73 6.55 12.58
N SER A 24 -24.23 5.32 12.52
CA SER A 24 -23.78 4.59 13.71
C SER A 24 -22.45 5.16 14.22
N LEU A 25 -22.31 5.30 15.54
CA LEU A 25 -21.06 5.77 16.17
C LEU A 25 -19.86 4.91 15.77
N PHE A 26 -20.03 3.58 15.67
CA PHE A 26 -18.95 2.68 15.30
C PHE A 26 -18.61 2.78 13.81
N GLU A 27 -19.62 2.82 12.93
CA GLU A 27 -19.50 3.07 11.49
C GLU A 27 -18.69 4.35 11.21
N SER A 28 -19.11 5.47 11.83
CA SER A 28 -18.46 6.76 11.62
C SER A 28 -17.06 6.83 12.24
N VAL A 29 -16.81 6.25 13.42
CA VAL A 29 -15.46 6.16 13.99
C VAL A 29 -14.51 5.39 13.07
N PHE A 30 -14.94 4.25 12.51
CA PHE A 30 -14.14 3.48 11.57
C PHE A 30 -13.88 4.25 10.27
N CYS A 31 -14.90 4.83 9.65
CA CYS A 31 -14.75 5.60 8.41
C CYS A 31 -13.86 6.85 8.63
N CYS A 32 -14.02 7.56 9.73
CA CYS A 32 -13.16 8.71 10.08
C CYS A 32 -11.70 8.30 10.27
N ALA A 33 -11.43 7.22 11.02
CA ALA A 33 -10.06 6.73 11.21
C ALA A 33 -9.39 6.36 9.87
N LEU A 34 -10.13 5.71 8.98
CA LEU A 34 -9.68 5.40 7.62
C LEU A 34 -9.33 6.67 6.83
N TYR A 35 -10.25 7.62 6.67
CA TYR A 35 -10.01 8.83 5.87
C TYR A 35 -8.91 9.73 6.45
N PHE A 36 -8.70 9.70 7.76
CA PHE A 36 -7.59 10.38 8.42
C PHE A 36 -6.22 9.75 8.10
N LEU A 37 -6.14 8.42 8.04
CA LEU A 37 -4.88 7.68 7.77
C LEU A 37 -4.54 7.59 6.28
N ARG A 38 -5.55 7.48 5.42
CA ARG A 38 -5.43 7.26 3.97
C ARG A 38 -4.45 8.18 3.22
N PRO A 39 -4.27 9.47 3.54
CA PRO A 39 -3.22 10.31 2.95
C PRO A 39 -1.81 9.71 3.04
N LEU A 40 -1.51 8.89 4.05
CA LEU A 40 -0.24 8.17 4.19
C LEU A 40 -0.09 7.08 3.12
N LEU A 41 -1.13 6.26 2.91
CA LEU A 41 -1.14 5.20 1.89
C LEU A 41 -1.14 5.75 0.46
N LEU A 42 -1.83 6.87 0.24
CA LEU A 42 -1.78 7.62 -1.02
C LEU A 42 -0.42 8.28 -1.28
N LEU A 43 0.29 8.71 -0.23
CA LEU A 43 1.68 9.18 -0.36
C LEU A 43 2.66 8.03 -0.62
N TRP A 44 2.40 6.84 -0.07
CA TRP A 44 3.17 5.62 -0.32
C TRP A 44 3.02 5.09 -1.76
N THR A 45 1.81 5.13 -2.33
CA THR A 45 1.54 4.77 -3.73
C THR A 45 1.93 5.85 -4.75
N ALA A 46 2.40 7.03 -4.31
CA ALA A 46 2.59 8.19 -5.18
C ALA A 46 3.71 7.98 -6.22
N PRO A 47 3.46 8.24 -7.53
CA PRO A 47 4.48 8.04 -8.57
C PRO A 47 5.67 9.02 -8.46
N TYR A 48 5.49 10.14 -7.75
CA TYR A 48 6.53 11.13 -7.47
C TYR A 48 7.38 10.79 -6.23
N ILE A 49 7.21 9.63 -5.59
CA ILE A 49 7.96 9.26 -4.37
C ILE A 49 9.49 9.21 -4.59
N ASN A 50 9.94 8.97 -5.82
CA ASN A 50 11.35 9.00 -6.21
C ASN A 50 11.94 10.41 -6.33
N ASN A 51 11.13 11.47 -6.23
CA ASN A 51 11.59 12.86 -6.24
C ASN A 51 11.84 13.40 -4.82
N PHE A 52 11.56 12.61 -3.77
CA PHE A 52 11.92 12.95 -2.40
C PHE A 52 13.37 12.55 -2.08
N THR A 53 14.05 13.36 -1.27
CA THR A 53 15.35 13.03 -0.67
C THR A 53 15.32 11.66 0.02
N ASP A 54 16.40 10.88 -0.05
CA ASP A 54 16.40 9.46 0.36
C ASP A 54 15.90 9.20 1.79
N ASN A 55 16.20 10.10 2.73
CA ASN A 55 15.68 10.03 4.10
C ASN A 55 14.14 10.15 4.15
N ILE A 56 13.56 11.04 3.33
CA ILE A 56 12.10 11.24 3.21
C ILE A 56 11.47 10.09 2.42
N LYS A 57 12.09 9.64 1.31
CA LYS A 57 11.63 8.46 0.55
C LYS A 57 11.56 7.24 1.47
N THR A 58 12.64 6.94 2.20
CA THR A 58 12.73 5.81 3.15
C THR A 58 11.72 5.95 4.30
N TRP A 59 11.50 7.18 4.79
CA TRP A 59 10.48 7.43 5.81
C TRP A 59 9.08 7.12 5.26
N VAL A 60 8.65 7.71 4.14
CA VAL A 60 7.33 7.44 3.54
C VAL A 60 7.16 5.94 3.23
N GLN A 61 8.16 5.31 2.62
CA GLN A 61 8.12 3.91 2.18
C GLN A 61 7.95 2.91 3.33
N VAL A 62 8.59 3.16 4.48
CA VAL A 62 8.58 2.22 5.62
C VAL A 62 7.59 2.62 6.71
N PHE A 63 7.34 3.92 6.92
CA PHE A 63 6.48 4.42 7.99
C PHE A 63 4.99 4.34 7.65
N SER A 64 4.58 4.74 6.44
CA SER A 64 3.16 4.98 6.11
C SER A 64 2.24 3.80 6.43
N ILE A 65 2.47 2.62 5.82
CA ILE A 65 1.63 1.43 6.02
C ILE A 65 1.73 0.93 7.48
N ARG A 66 2.89 1.04 8.11
CA ARG A 66 3.08 0.62 9.52
C ARG A 66 2.32 1.50 10.50
N ALA A 67 2.25 2.80 10.22
CA ALA A 67 1.47 3.77 10.98
C ALA A 67 -0.04 3.60 10.75
N GLU A 68 -0.44 3.41 9.50
CA GLU A 68 -1.83 3.12 9.13
C GLU A 68 -2.34 1.84 9.80
N TYR A 69 -1.61 0.73 9.68
CA TYR A 69 -1.95 -0.52 10.37
C TYR A 69 -2.09 -0.32 11.87
N ILE A 70 -1.10 0.25 12.57
CA ILE A 70 -1.15 0.31 14.04
C ILE A 70 -2.22 1.28 14.56
N VAL A 71 -2.45 2.41 13.89
CA VAL A 71 -3.48 3.37 14.34
C VAL A 71 -4.87 2.86 14.01
N PHE A 72 -5.07 2.19 12.86
CA PHE A 72 -6.35 1.53 12.58
C PHE A 72 -6.60 0.36 13.54
N SER A 73 -5.59 -0.44 13.89
CA SER A 73 -5.66 -1.45 14.96
C SER A 73 -6.07 -0.84 16.30
N ALA A 74 -5.48 0.29 16.71
CA ALA A 74 -5.80 0.97 17.96
C ALA A 74 -7.28 1.41 18.02
N VAL A 75 -7.81 1.95 16.92
CA VAL A 75 -9.24 2.28 16.79
C VAL A 75 -10.10 1.03 16.82
N PHE A 76 -9.73 -0.02 16.08
CA PHE A 76 -10.46 -1.30 16.06
C PHE A 76 -10.55 -1.94 17.45
N TYR A 77 -9.46 -2.01 18.22
CA TYR A 77 -9.51 -2.54 19.58
C TYR A 77 -10.27 -1.63 20.55
N SER A 78 -10.29 -0.32 20.34
CA SER A 78 -11.08 0.61 21.15
C SER A 78 -12.58 0.44 20.92
N VAL A 79 -13.02 0.27 19.66
CA VAL A 79 -14.42 -0.02 19.31
C VAL A 79 -14.82 -1.42 19.75
N LEU A 80 -13.95 -2.44 19.56
CA LEU A 80 -14.19 -3.79 20.04
C LEU A 80 -14.25 -3.85 21.58
N PHE A 81 -13.43 -3.08 22.30
CA PHE A 81 -13.50 -2.97 23.75
C PHE A 81 -14.84 -2.40 24.20
N LYS A 82 -15.31 -1.30 23.58
CA LYS A 82 -16.63 -0.73 23.88
C LYS A 82 -17.75 -1.73 23.59
N SER A 83 -17.72 -2.40 22.43
CA SER A 83 -18.69 -3.43 22.07
C SER A 83 -18.67 -4.65 22.99
N ALA A 84 -17.52 -5.05 23.51
CA ALA A 84 -17.39 -6.15 24.47
C ALA A 84 -17.83 -5.73 25.88
N TRP A 85 -17.50 -4.51 26.29
CA TRP A 85 -17.89 -3.93 27.57
C TRP A 85 -19.41 -3.79 27.69
N ASP A 86 -20.09 -3.33 26.64
CA ASP A 86 -21.55 -3.20 26.65
C ASP A 86 -22.28 -4.56 26.65
N LYS A 87 -21.57 -5.65 26.31
CA LYS A 87 -22.03 -7.04 26.44
C LYS A 87 -21.56 -7.72 27.73
N SER A 88 -20.74 -7.06 28.56
CA SER A 88 -19.98 -7.69 29.66
C SER A 88 -20.83 -8.40 30.71
N LEU A 89 -22.05 -7.92 30.96
CA LEU A 89 -23.01 -8.52 31.88
C LEU A 89 -23.52 -9.91 31.43
N ASN A 90 -23.30 -10.29 30.17
CA ASN A 90 -23.76 -11.56 29.60
C ASN A 90 -22.66 -12.64 29.53
N TYR A 91 -21.40 -12.32 29.84
CA TYR A 91 -20.31 -13.31 29.81
C TYR A 91 -20.24 -14.12 31.11
N ALA A 92 -19.73 -15.35 31.03
CA ALA A 92 -19.32 -16.05 32.24
C ALA A 92 -18.15 -15.29 32.91
N GLY A 93 -18.08 -15.31 34.25
CA GLY A 93 -17.09 -14.52 34.99
C GLY A 93 -15.63 -14.78 34.58
N PHE A 94 -15.30 -16.01 34.17
CA PHE A 94 -13.99 -16.36 33.60
C PHE A 94 -13.75 -15.70 32.22
N GLU A 95 -14.75 -15.72 31.34
CA GLU A 95 -14.66 -15.12 30.00
C GLU A 95 -14.49 -13.61 30.09
N GLY A 96 -15.26 -12.93 30.96
CA GLY A 96 -15.12 -11.49 31.19
C GLY A 96 -13.71 -11.10 31.69
N VAL A 97 -13.14 -11.88 32.62
CA VAL A 97 -11.76 -11.68 33.09
C VAL A 97 -10.74 -11.93 31.97
N MET A 98 -10.90 -12.99 31.19
CA MET A 98 -10.02 -13.28 30.04
C MET A 98 -10.08 -12.18 28.97
N ILE A 99 -11.26 -11.66 28.67
CA ILE A 99 -11.46 -10.53 27.75
C ILE A 99 -10.68 -9.29 28.23
N ILE A 100 -10.81 -8.92 29.52
CA ILE A 100 -10.09 -7.77 30.09
C ILE A 100 -8.58 -7.97 30.00
N ILE A 101 -8.07 -9.15 30.35
CA ILE A 101 -6.63 -9.48 30.28
C ILE A 101 -6.12 -9.38 28.83
N LEU A 102 -6.85 -9.94 27.86
CA LEU A 102 -6.49 -9.89 26.45
C LEU A 102 -6.48 -8.45 25.91
N PHE A 103 -7.46 -7.62 26.28
CA PHE A 103 -7.48 -6.19 25.93
C PHE A 103 -6.28 -5.44 26.50
N VAL A 104 -5.92 -5.65 27.77
CA VAL A 104 -4.72 -5.01 28.37
C VAL A 104 -3.45 -5.40 27.61
N ILE A 105 -3.27 -6.68 27.29
CA ILE A 105 -2.09 -7.16 26.53
C ILE A 105 -2.06 -6.53 25.11
N VAL A 106 -3.20 -6.51 24.42
CA VAL A 106 -3.32 -5.94 23.06
C VAL A 106 -3.06 -4.42 23.05
N LEU A 107 -3.59 -3.69 24.02
CA LEU A 107 -3.35 -2.25 24.17
C LEU A 107 -1.88 -1.96 24.50
N LEU A 108 -1.23 -2.77 25.36
CA LEU A 108 0.19 -2.64 25.67
C LEU A 108 1.08 -2.85 24.44
N PHE A 109 0.87 -3.91 23.66
CA PHE A 109 1.63 -4.11 22.40
C PHE A 109 1.39 -2.98 21.39
N THR A 110 0.14 -2.52 21.26
CA THR A 110 -0.23 -1.40 20.38
C THR A 110 0.48 -0.11 20.80
N LEU A 111 0.47 0.21 22.10
CA LEU A 111 1.16 1.37 22.66
C LEU A 111 2.68 1.29 22.47
N CYS A 112 3.30 0.14 22.73
CA CYS A 112 4.74 -0.07 22.51
C CYS A 112 5.15 0.15 21.04
N TYR A 113 4.29 -0.26 20.09
CA TYR A 113 4.52 -0.02 18.67
C TYR A 113 4.35 1.47 18.29
N ILE A 114 3.33 2.15 18.83
CA ILE A 114 3.15 3.60 18.64
C ILE A 114 4.35 4.37 19.20
N ILE A 115 4.87 4.00 20.39
CA ILE A 115 6.09 4.58 20.95
C ILE A 115 7.29 4.33 20.04
N TYR A 116 7.47 3.13 19.48
CA TYR A 116 8.52 2.85 18.50
C TYR A 116 8.43 3.77 17.26
N LEU A 117 7.24 3.98 16.71
CA LEU A 117 7.02 4.89 15.59
C LEU A 117 7.36 6.35 15.97
N LEU A 118 6.92 6.83 17.14
CA LEU A 118 7.21 8.18 17.61
C LEU A 118 8.70 8.41 17.88
N LEU A 119 9.40 7.46 18.50
CA LEU A 119 10.87 7.51 18.68
C LEU A 119 11.60 7.58 17.32
N ARG A 120 11.14 6.80 16.33
CA ARG A 120 11.69 6.81 14.96
C ARG A 120 11.36 8.11 14.20
N LEU A 121 10.21 8.72 14.47
CA LEU A 121 9.81 10.01 13.88
C LEU A 121 10.61 11.19 14.45
N ILE A 122 10.83 11.21 15.77
CA ILE A 122 11.53 12.29 16.46
C ILE A 122 13.04 12.26 16.15
N GLY A 123 13.62 11.08 15.93
CA GLY A 123 15.00 10.89 15.44
C GLY A 123 16.13 11.23 16.42
N LYS A 124 15.87 12.10 17.41
CA LYS A 124 16.82 12.55 18.44
C LYS A 124 17.01 11.56 19.61
N SER A 125 16.35 10.40 19.57
CA SER A 125 16.38 9.40 20.65
C SER A 125 17.66 8.56 20.64
N SER A 126 18.07 8.08 21.83
CA SER A 126 19.23 7.18 21.95
C SER A 126 19.09 5.92 21.09
N GLN A 127 20.15 5.57 20.36
CA GLN A 127 20.18 4.38 19.50
C GLN A 127 19.82 3.09 20.25
N ARG A 128 20.20 2.97 21.53
CA ARG A 128 19.82 1.81 22.38
C ARG A 128 18.30 1.72 22.55
N MET A 129 17.62 2.84 22.78
CA MET A 129 16.15 2.88 22.87
C MET A 129 15.51 2.51 21.54
N ILE A 130 16.01 3.04 20.42
CA ILE A 130 15.50 2.73 19.07
C ILE A 130 15.67 1.22 18.75
N ILE A 131 16.73 0.57 19.22
CA ILE A 131 16.95 -0.87 19.04
C ILE A 131 15.98 -1.69 19.92
N ILE A 132 15.87 -1.37 21.21
CA ILE A 132 14.95 -2.07 22.14
C ILE A 132 13.51 -1.99 21.65
N PHE A 133 13.04 -0.78 21.33
CA PHE A 133 11.69 -0.57 20.81
C PHE A 133 11.47 -1.19 19.42
N ARG A 134 12.52 -1.33 18.58
CA ARG A 134 12.42 -2.07 17.31
C ARG A 134 12.18 -3.56 17.52
N VAL A 135 12.87 -4.18 18.48
CA VAL A 135 12.66 -5.60 18.82
C VAL A 135 11.24 -5.80 19.37
N LEU A 136 10.83 -4.97 20.32
CA LEU A 136 9.49 -5.04 20.91
C LEU A 136 8.38 -4.76 19.87
N ALA A 137 8.60 -3.83 18.94
CA ALA A 137 7.67 -3.53 17.85
C ALA A 137 7.56 -4.68 16.82
N ASN A 138 8.66 -5.39 16.52
CA ASN A 138 8.60 -6.58 15.67
C ASN A 138 7.79 -7.70 16.35
N ILE A 139 8.09 -8.01 17.63
CA ILE A 139 7.32 -8.96 18.44
C ILE A 139 5.83 -8.58 18.49
N SER A 140 5.53 -7.27 18.57
CA SER A 140 4.16 -6.77 18.52
C SER A 140 3.48 -7.13 17.18
N LEU A 141 4.09 -6.85 16.02
CA LEU A 141 3.51 -7.23 14.71
C LEU A 141 3.30 -8.73 14.54
N ASP A 142 4.18 -9.53 15.13
CA ASP A 142 4.16 -10.98 15.05
C ASP A 142 3.02 -11.59 15.89
N VAL A 143 2.73 -11.01 17.06
CA VAL A 143 1.79 -11.55 18.07
C VAL A 143 0.40 -10.90 17.97
N LEU A 144 0.30 -9.64 17.57
CA LEU A 144 -0.95 -8.87 17.54
C LEU A 144 -2.08 -9.50 16.68
N PRO A 145 -1.84 -10.11 15.50
CA PRO A 145 -2.89 -10.78 14.72
C PRO A 145 -3.45 -12.02 15.43
N SER A 146 -2.57 -12.81 16.07
CA SER A 146 -2.97 -13.98 16.86
C SER A 146 -3.82 -13.54 18.06
N LEU A 147 -3.43 -12.48 18.75
CA LEU A 147 -4.22 -11.91 19.85
C LEU A 147 -5.55 -11.32 19.38
N GLN A 148 -5.57 -10.57 18.27
CA GLN A 148 -6.79 -10.02 17.67
C GLN A 148 -7.82 -11.12 17.38
N PHE A 149 -7.38 -12.25 16.82
CA PHE A 149 -8.26 -13.38 16.54
C PHE A 149 -8.86 -13.98 17.82
N ILE A 150 -8.02 -14.25 18.83
CA ILE A 150 -8.46 -14.76 20.13
C ILE A 150 -9.44 -13.77 20.79
N LEU A 151 -9.10 -12.47 20.79
CA LEU A 151 -9.88 -11.38 21.34
C LEU A 151 -11.28 -11.27 20.69
N ILE A 152 -11.36 -11.38 19.36
CA ILE A 152 -12.62 -11.42 18.62
C ILE A 152 -13.45 -12.65 19.04
N PHE A 153 -12.84 -13.84 19.11
CA PHE A 153 -13.55 -15.07 19.48
C PHE A 153 -14.18 -15.03 20.88
N PHE A 154 -13.47 -14.46 21.86
CA PHE A 154 -14.04 -14.22 23.19
C PHE A 154 -15.08 -13.08 23.18
N SER A 155 -14.83 -11.96 22.47
CA SER A 155 -15.72 -10.79 22.44
C SER A 155 -17.06 -10.99 21.71
N PHE A 156 -17.23 -12.11 20.99
CA PHE A 156 -18.50 -12.53 20.40
C PHE A 156 -19.01 -13.88 20.93
N GLY A 157 -18.45 -14.37 22.05
CA GLY A 157 -19.02 -15.49 22.82
C GLY A 157 -18.99 -16.86 22.13
N SER A 158 -18.11 -17.09 21.15
CA SER A 158 -18.03 -18.33 20.38
C SER A 158 -17.30 -19.47 21.15
N ALA A 159 -17.75 -19.75 22.38
CA ALA A 159 -17.12 -20.66 23.33
C ALA A 159 -16.85 -22.07 22.77
N LYS A 160 -17.73 -22.58 21.88
CA LYS A 160 -17.61 -23.92 21.27
C LYS A 160 -16.36 -24.14 20.42
N GLY A 161 -15.69 -23.07 19.95
CA GLY A 161 -14.48 -23.17 19.12
C GLY A 161 -13.16 -22.86 19.84
N GLY A 162 -13.22 -22.18 21.00
CA GLY A 162 -12.09 -21.41 21.55
C GLY A 162 -10.78 -22.19 21.71
N PHE A 163 -10.82 -23.45 22.18
CA PHE A 163 -9.61 -24.23 22.45
C PHE A 163 -8.84 -24.61 21.16
N ILE A 164 -9.55 -25.03 20.11
CA ILE A 164 -8.95 -25.37 18.80
C ILE A 164 -8.36 -24.10 18.18
N ILE A 165 -9.10 -23.00 18.25
CA ILE A 165 -8.70 -21.66 17.79
C ILE A 165 -7.41 -21.17 18.49
N VAL A 166 -7.33 -21.28 19.82
CA VAL A 166 -6.17 -20.84 20.61
C VAL A 166 -4.94 -21.73 20.37
N ALA A 167 -5.10 -23.03 20.12
CA ALA A 167 -3.97 -23.94 19.90
C ALA A 167 -3.45 -23.93 18.45
N VAL A 168 -4.33 -23.99 17.46
CA VAL A 168 -3.96 -24.23 16.05
C VAL A 168 -3.56 -22.95 15.32
N LEU A 169 -4.24 -21.82 15.60
CA LEU A 169 -4.00 -20.59 14.84
C LEU A 169 -2.65 -19.90 15.10
N PRO A 170 -2.08 -19.92 16.34
CA PRO A 170 -0.71 -19.45 16.56
C PRO A 170 0.33 -20.20 15.72
N VAL A 171 0.10 -21.48 15.39
CA VAL A 171 0.99 -22.25 14.52
C VAL A 171 0.93 -21.70 13.08
N PHE A 172 -0.26 -21.55 12.50
CA PHE A 172 -0.42 -20.97 11.15
C PHE A 172 0.16 -19.56 11.05
N THR A 173 -0.13 -18.69 12.03
CA THR A 173 0.43 -17.34 12.08
C THR A 173 1.95 -17.32 12.37
N THR A 174 2.54 -18.40 12.89
CA THR A 174 4.00 -18.52 13.03
C THR A 174 4.68 -18.84 11.70
N VAL A 175 4.10 -19.69 10.85
CA VAL A 175 4.67 -19.98 9.51
C VAL A 175 4.76 -18.70 8.66
N THR A 176 3.83 -17.77 8.85
CA THR A 176 3.83 -16.47 8.15
C THR A 176 4.86 -15.46 8.66
N ARG A 177 5.53 -15.70 9.81
CA ARG A 177 6.56 -14.78 10.39
C ARG A 177 7.97 -14.97 9.83
N TYR A 178 8.28 -16.10 9.21
CA TYR A 178 9.62 -16.33 8.67
C TYR A 178 9.98 -15.26 7.63
N ASN A 179 11.21 -14.76 7.65
CA ASN A 179 11.71 -13.93 6.54
C ASN A 179 11.86 -14.83 5.31
N TRP A 180 10.87 -14.79 4.41
CA TRP A 180 10.83 -15.63 3.22
C TRP A 180 11.97 -15.32 2.24
N ASP A 181 12.51 -14.09 2.24
CA ASP A 181 13.66 -13.73 1.41
C ASP A 181 14.89 -14.58 1.77
N VAL A 182 15.19 -14.66 3.06
CA VAL A 182 16.28 -15.49 3.65
C VAL A 182 15.95 -16.98 3.61
N THR A 183 14.79 -17.37 4.14
CA THR A 183 14.44 -18.79 4.35
C THR A 183 14.26 -19.56 3.04
N CYS A 184 13.75 -18.91 1.98
CA CYS A 184 13.48 -19.55 0.70
C CYS A 184 14.43 -19.06 -0.42
N GLY A 185 14.95 -17.84 -0.36
CA GLY A 185 16.01 -17.39 -1.26
C GLY A 185 17.37 -17.96 -0.88
N GLU A 186 17.97 -17.46 0.19
CA GLU A 186 19.35 -17.80 0.58
C GLU A 186 19.52 -19.29 0.91
N ARG A 187 18.58 -19.88 1.67
CA ARG A 187 18.72 -21.28 2.14
C ARG A 187 18.21 -22.36 1.18
N MET A 188 17.38 -22.00 0.21
CA MET A 188 16.75 -22.96 -0.74
C MET A 188 16.98 -22.62 -2.21
N GLY A 189 17.73 -21.56 -2.53
CA GLY A 189 18.07 -21.16 -3.90
C GLY A 189 16.87 -20.77 -4.78
N CYS A 190 15.69 -20.53 -4.20
CA CYS A 190 14.47 -20.36 -4.99
C CYS A 190 14.41 -18.98 -5.68
N SER A 191 13.94 -18.96 -6.93
CA SER A 191 13.84 -17.72 -7.70
C SER A 191 12.88 -16.71 -7.05
N PRO A 192 13.10 -15.39 -7.19
CA PRO A 192 12.25 -14.37 -6.57
C PRO A 192 10.76 -14.46 -6.96
N ALA A 193 10.46 -15.02 -8.13
CA ALA A 193 9.10 -15.28 -8.58
C ALA A 193 8.44 -16.45 -7.82
N VAL A 194 9.10 -17.62 -7.76
CA VAL A 194 8.59 -18.80 -7.03
C VAL A 194 8.40 -18.43 -5.56
N ARG A 195 9.40 -17.78 -4.96
CA ARG A 195 9.40 -17.33 -3.56
C ARG A 195 8.22 -16.43 -3.20
N ARG A 196 7.89 -15.45 -4.07
CA ARG A 196 6.70 -14.58 -3.88
C ARG A 196 5.38 -15.30 -4.14
N SER A 197 5.36 -16.24 -5.08
CA SER A 197 4.16 -17.04 -5.36
C SER A 197 3.82 -17.99 -4.21
N VAL A 198 4.80 -18.68 -3.64
CA VAL A 198 4.61 -19.56 -2.48
C VAL A 198 4.13 -18.77 -1.25
N TRP A 199 4.74 -17.60 -1.00
CA TRP A 199 4.27 -16.69 0.04
C TRP A 199 2.81 -16.25 -0.18
N LEU A 200 2.43 -15.88 -1.41
CA LEU A 200 1.05 -15.47 -1.71
C LEU A 200 0.07 -16.63 -1.49
N THR A 201 0.39 -17.84 -1.98
CA THR A 201 -0.45 -19.02 -1.78
C THR A 201 -0.65 -19.35 -0.30
N LEU A 202 0.42 -19.28 0.51
CA LEU A 202 0.33 -19.47 1.96
C LEU A 202 -0.54 -18.39 2.63
N MET A 203 -0.32 -17.12 2.30
CA MET A 203 -1.08 -16.01 2.90
C MET A 203 -2.56 -16.03 2.48
N MET A 204 -2.87 -16.44 1.24
CA MET A 204 -4.24 -16.68 0.80
C MET A 204 -4.90 -17.83 1.56
N LEU A 205 -4.18 -18.94 1.77
CA LEU A 205 -4.68 -20.07 2.57
C LEU A 205 -4.94 -19.66 4.03
N VAL A 206 -3.98 -18.98 4.66
CA VAL A 206 -4.14 -18.49 6.04
C VAL A 206 -5.29 -17.48 6.12
N ASN A 207 -5.37 -16.51 5.21
CA ASN A 207 -6.46 -15.53 5.21
C ASN A 207 -7.83 -16.18 4.95
N ALA A 208 -7.93 -17.22 4.11
CA ALA A 208 -9.18 -17.96 3.92
C ALA A 208 -9.61 -18.71 5.20
N VAL A 209 -8.68 -19.36 5.90
CA VAL A 209 -8.93 -20.02 7.19
C VAL A 209 -9.34 -19.00 8.27
N MET A 210 -8.64 -17.87 8.34
CA MET A 210 -8.98 -16.75 9.24
C MET A 210 -10.41 -16.24 8.97
N VAL A 211 -10.74 -15.96 7.70
CA VAL A 211 -12.07 -15.49 7.29
C VAL A 211 -13.16 -16.49 7.64
N TYR A 212 -12.98 -17.78 7.32
CA TYR A 212 -13.94 -18.83 7.69
C TYR A 212 -14.27 -18.79 9.20
N PHE A 213 -13.24 -18.77 10.04
CA PHE A 213 -13.42 -18.68 11.49
C PHE A 213 -14.06 -17.34 11.92
N TYR A 214 -13.75 -16.22 11.26
CA TYR A 214 -14.44 -14.96 11.52
C TYR A 214 -15.93 -14.98 11.15
N ILE A 215 -16.34 -15.74 10.12
CA ILE A 215 -17.78 -15.97 9.84
C ILE A 215 -18.42 -16.72 11.03
N THR A 216 -17.78 -17.78 11.53
CA THR A 216 -18.27 -18.54 12.70
C THR A 216 -18.35 -17.68 13.96
N ALA A 217 -17.34 -16.85 14.23
CA ALA A 217 -17.33 -15.96 15.40
C ALA A 217 -18.45 -14.90 15.37
N LEU A 218 -18.82 -14.43 14.17
CA LEU A 218 -19.83 -13.40 13.97
C LEU A 218 -21.23 -13.95 13.65
N GLU A 219 -21.44 -15.27 13.69
CA GLU A 219 -22.69 -15.92 13.26
C GLU A 219 -23.94 -15.35 13.96
N ASN A 220 -23.82 -15.03 15.25
CA ASN A 220 -24.88 -14.52 16.12
C ASN A 220 -24.97 -12.98 16.18
N GLU A 221 -24.07 -12.26 15.50
CA GLU A 221 -23.98 -10.80 15.61
C GLU A 221 -24.88 -10.10 14.58
N LYS A 222 -25.66 -9.10 15.01
CA LYS A 222 -26.53 -8.31 14.11
C LYS A 222 -25.71 -7.58 13.03
N ASP A 223 -24.62 -6.93 13.46
CA ASP A 223 -23.68 -6.16 12.63
C ASP A 223 -22.62 -7.03 11.91
N ARG A 224 -22.85 -8.35 11.76
CA ARG A 224 -21.83 -9.31 11.28
C ARG A 224 -21.11 -8.90 10.00
N VAL A 225 -21.80 -8.25 9.05
CA VAL A 225 -21.22 -7.86 7.75
C VAL A 225 -20.25 -6.69 7.92
N GLY A 226 -20.65 -5.64 8.64
CA GLY A 226 -19.78 -4.51 8.96
C GLY A 226 -18.53 -4.93 9.73
N TRP A 227 -18.68 -5.78 10.75
CA TRP A 227 -17.55 -6.37 11.48
C TRP A 227 -16.63 -7.18 10.58
N MET A 228 -17.18 -8.04 9.71
CA MET A 228 -16.40 -8.82 8.75
C MET A 228 -15.60 -7.92 7.81
N CYS A 229 -16.19 -6.85 7.28
CA CYS A 229 -15.48 -5.86 6.45
C CYS A 229 -14.31 -5.20 7.20
N MET A 230 -14.48 -4.81 8.49
CA MET A 230 -13.39 -4.22 9.28
C MET A 230 -12.24 -5.21 9.46
N ILE A 231 -12.58 -6.46 9.78
CA ILE A 231 -11.61 -7.51 10.10
C ILE A 231 -10.84 -7.93 8.84
N VAL A 232 -11.51 -8.10 7.69
CA VAL A 232 -10.86 -8.42 6.41
C VAL A 232 -9.94 -7.30 5.95
N PHE A 233 -10.34 -6.03 6.11
CA PHE A 233 -9.50 -4.87 5.82
C PHE A 233 -8.26 -4.82 6.72
N LEU A 234 -8.42 -4.98 8.04
CA LEU A 234 -7.33 -4.98 9.00
C LEU A 234 -6.36 -6.16 8.78
N GLN A 235 -6.88 -7.36 8.46
CA GLN A 235 -6.07 -8.53 8.07
C GLN A 235 -5.29 -8.29 6.76
N SER A 236 -5.85 -7.50 5.84
CA SER A 236 -5.21 -7.13 4.57
C SER A 236 -4.11 -6.07 4.75
N LEU A 237 -4.32 -5.08 5.64
CA LEU A 237 -3.26 -4.16 6.09
C LEU A 237 -2.11 -4.94 6.74
N TRP A 238 -2.39 -5.87 7.66
CA TRP A 238 -1.35 -6.73 8.24
C TRP A 238 -0.62 -7.56 7.17
N THR A 239 -1.36 -8.14 6.22
CA THR A 239 -0.79 -8.90 5.09
C THR A 239 0.18 -8.05 4.27
N LEU A 240 -0.13 -6.77 4.03
CA LEU A 240 0.75 -5.83 3.32
C LEU A 240 1.97 -5.40 4.15
N VAL A 241 1.81 -5.20 5.47
CA VAL A 241 2.94 -4.97 6.40
C VAL A 241 3.88 -6.19 6.41
N ASN A 242 3.35 -7.41 6.45
CA ASN A 242 4.14 -8.63 6.43
C ASN A 242 4.85 -8.82 5.08
N PHE A 243 4.20 -8.54 3.95
CA PHE A 243 4.84 -8.60 2.63
C PHE A 243 6.04 -7.64 2.53
N THR A 244 5.83 -6.38 2.90
CA THR A 244 6.87 -5.33 2.83
C THR A 244 7.99 -5.55 3.84
N GLY A 245 7.70 -6.18 4.99
CA GLY A 245 8.70 -6.68 5.93
C GLY A 245 9.51 -7.86 5.37
N SER A 246 8.82 -8.86 4.78
CA SER A 246 9.42 -10.10 4.27
C SER A 246 10.38 -9.85 3.11
N PHE A 247 9.98 -9.07 2.11
CA PHE A 247 10.73 -8.93 0.84
C PHE A 247 11.50 -7.62 0.69
N GLN A 248 11.44 -6.74 1.69
CA GLN A 248 12.02 -5.38 1.70
C GLN A 248 11.70 -4.53 0.45
N SER A 249 10.69 -4.92 -0.34
CA SER A 249 10.51 -4.41 -1.70
C SER A 249 9.59 -3.21 -1.72
N PHE A 250 10.05 -2.10 -1.15
CA PHE A 250 9.29 -0.86 -1.02
C PHE A 250 9.08 -0.11 -2.34
N ASP A 251 9.92 -0.37 -3.36
CA ASP A 251 9.73 0.17 -4.70
C ASP A 251 8.58 -0.55 -5.43
N LEU A 252 7.36 -0.10 -5.18
CA LEU A 252 6.19 -0.34 -6.01
C LEU A 252 6.49 0.08 -7.46
N PRO A 253 6.14 -0.69 -8.51
CA PRO A 253 6.12 -0.14 -9.87
C PRO A 253 5.14 1.04 -9.89
N SER A 254 5.58 2.22 -10.33
CA SER A 254 4.84 3.49 -10.22
C SER A 254 3.67 3.61 -11.20
N VAL A 255 2.69 2.71 -11.05
CA VAL A 255 1.46 2.65 -11.84
C VAL A 255 0.55 3.82 -11.43
N VAL A 256 0.65 4.92 -12.17
CA VAL A 256 -0.13 6.16 -11.98
C VAL A 256 -1.63 5.87 -11.82
N ALA A 257 -2.16 4.88 -12.53
CA ALA A 257 -3.57 4.47 -12.42
C ALA A 257 -3.98 4.03 -11.00
N VAL A 258 -3.10 3.39 -10.22
CA VAL A 258 -3.40 2.99 -8.82
C VAL A 258 -3.50 4.21 -7.92
N TYR A 259 -2.57 5.16 -8.08
CA TYR A 259 -2.59 6.42 -7.36
C TYR A 259 -3.83 7.26 -7.68
N VAL A 260 -4.21 7.37 -8.96
CA VAL A 260 -5.43 8.09 -9.39
C VAL A 260 -6.70 7.35 -8.92
N PHE A 261 -6.72 6.02 -8.99
CA PHE A 261 -7.84 5.22 -8.49
C PHE A 261 -8.07 5.43 -6.98
N GLY A 262 -7.02 5.34 -6.16
CA GLY A 262 -7.12 5.57 -4.72
C GLY A 262 -7.43 7.02 -4.33
N SER A 263 -6.81 8.01 -5.00
CA SER A 263 -6.96 9.42 -4.62
C SER A 263 -8.26 10.07 -5.11
N VAL A 264 -8.82 9.58 -6.23
CA VAL A 264 -10.02 10.15 -6.84
C VAL A 264 -11.13 9.10 -6.98
N GLY A 265 -10.86 7.96 -7.62
CA GLY A 265 -11.88 6.96 -7.95
C GLY A 265 -12.64 6.41 -6.74
N VAL A 266 -11.92 5.95 -5.72
CA VAL A 266 -12.52 5.39 -4.50
C VAL A 266 -13.16 6.47 -3.63
N VAL A 267 -12.56 7.66 -3.55
CA VAL A 267 -13.15 8.80 -2.82
C VAL A 267 -14.48 9.21 -3.45
N LEU A 268 -14.56 9.27 -4.78
CA LEU A 268 -15.80 9.54 -5.50
C LEU A 268 -16.84 8.43 -5.27
N LEU A 269 -16.46 7.16 -5.39
CA LEU A 269 -17.36 6.02 -5.14
C LEU A 269 -18.01 6.12 -3.75
N ASN A 270 -17.22 6.38 -2.72
CA ASN A 270 -17.70 6.46 -1.34
C ASN A 270 -18.49 7.75 -1.05
N SER A 271 -18.18 8.86 -1.75
CA SER A 271 -18.97 10.10 -1.66
C SER A 271 -20.36 9.95 -2.31
N VAL A 272 -20.43 9.28 -3.46
CA VAL A 272 -21.70 8.99 -4.16
C VAL A 272 -22.52 7.99 -3.34
N ALA A 273 -21.88 6.98 -2.75
CA ALA A 273 -22.54 6.05 -1.84
C ALA A 273 -23.14 6.76 -0.61
N LEU A 274 -22.36 7.62 0.08
CA LEU A 274 -22.84 8.36 1.25
C LEU A 274 -23.99 9.32 0.89
N MET A 275 -23.89 9.99 -0.26
CA MET A 275 -24.96 10.83 -0.80
C MET A 275 -26.23 10.02 -1.13
N THR A 276 -26.08 8.81 -1.66
CA THR A 276 -27.20 7.91 -1.99
C THR A 276 -27.90 7.40 -0.73
N GLU A 277 -27.14 7.00 0.29
CA GLU A 277 -27.66 6.56 1.59
C GLU A 277 -28.44 7.70 2.28
N LEU A 278 -27.87 8.91 2.31
CA LEU A 278 -28.52 10.14 2.80
C LEU A 278 -29.85 10.44 2.09
N ILE A 279 -29.85 10.44 0.75
CA ILE A 279 -31.05 10.74 -0.04
C ILE A 279 -32.14 9.69 0.19
N LEU A 280 -31.80 8.40 0.16
CA LEU A 280 -32.79 7.34 0.35
C LEU A 280 -33.37 7.33 1.76
N LYS A 281 -32.53 7.53 2.79
CA LYS A 281 -33.00 7.65 4.18
C LYS A 281 -33.88 8.87 4.40
N THR A 282 -33.61 9.99 3.71
CA THR A 282 -34.45 11.19 3.71
C THR A 282 -35.80 10.97 3.01
N VAL A 283 -35.84 10.22 1.91
CA VAL A 283 -37.03 10.07 1.05
C VAL A 283 -37.91 8.88 1.45
N ASN A 284 -37.30 7.75 1.82
CA ASN A 284 -37.99 6.48 2.13
C ASN A 284 -38.03 6.17 3.63
N GLY A 285 -37.25 6.87 4.46
CA GLY A 285 -37.05 6.54 5.87
C GLY A 285 -36.02 5.43 6.14
N GLU A 286 -35.52 4.76 5.09
CA GLU A 286 -34.55 3.66 5.16
C GLU A 286 -33.46 3.84 4.07
N GLY A 287 -32.23 3.45 4.39
CA GLY A 287 -31.06 3.55 3.50
C GLY A 287 -30.95 2.40 2.49
N ALA A 288 -29.99 2.46 1.56
CA ALA A 288 -29.76 1.39 0.59
C ALA A 288 -28.96 0.21 1.16
N THR A 289 -28.10 0.47 2.15
CA THR A 289 -27.14 -0.53 2.66
C THR A 289 -27.13 -0.70 4.17
N GLY A 290 -27.66 0.27 4.93
CA GLY A 290 -27.81 0.22 6.38
C GLY A 290 -26.50 0.34 7.18
N ASP A 291 -25.35 0.11 6.53
CA ASP A 291 -24.03 0.19 7.13
C ASP A 291 -22.96 0.55 6.07
N MET A 292 -22.53 1.81 6.06
CA MET A 292 -21.54 2.30 5.08
C MET A 292 -20.19 1.60 5.19
N ARG A 293 -19.89 0.91 6.31
CA ARG A 293 -18.70 0.06 6.45
C ARG A 293 -18.54 -0.92 5.30
N ILE A 294 -19.65 -1.46 4.77
CA ILE A 294 -19.65 -2.45 3.71
C ILE A 294 -19.06 -1.87 2.42
N ILE A 295 -19.58 -0.72 1.96
CA ILE A 295 -19.13 -0.07 0.72
C ILE A 295 -17.71 0.48 0.91
N VAL A 296 -17.51 1.27 1.96
CA VAL A 296 -16.27 2.00 2.21
C VAL A 296 -15.11 1.01 2.30
N PHE A 297 -15.17 0.00 3.17
CA PHE A 297 -14.02 -0.88 3.39
C PHE A 297 -13.83 -1.92 2.28
N SER A 298 -14.87 -2.30 1.53
CA SER A 298 -14.70 -3.10 0.29
C SER A 298 -13.94 -2.32 -0.78
N SER A 299 -14.19 -1.01 -0.90
CA SER A 299 -13.49 -0.16 -1.87
C SER A 299 -12.01 0.07 -1.52
N GLU A 300 -11.69 0.21 -0.22
CA GLU A 300 -10.30 0.33 0.25
C GLU A 300 -9.57 -1.00 0.21
N LEU A 301 -10.25 -2.11 0.50
CA LEU A 301 -9.72 -3.46 0.33
C LEU A 301 -9.25 -3.67 -1.12
N LEU A 302 -10.05 -3.24 -2.11
CA LEU A 302 -9.65 -3.26 -3.52
C LEU A 302 -8.41 -2.37 -3.76
N PHE A 303 -8.37 -1.16 -3.19
CA PHE A 303 -7.22 -0.25 -3.29
C PHE A 303 -5.94 -0.80 -2.64
N ILE A 304 -6.03 -1.65 -1.60
CA ILE A 304 -4.88 -2.35 -0.98
C ILE A 304 -4.47 -3.59 -1.80
N LEU A 305 -5.43 -4.35 -2.33
CA LEU A 305 -5.15 -5.57 -3.09
C LEU A 305 -4.46 -5.29 -4.42
N ILE A 306 -4.81 -4.20 -5.13
CA ILE A 306 -4.18 -3.83 -6.40
C ILE A 306 -2.64 -3.65 -6.30
N PRO A 307 -2.09 -2.79 -5.40
CA PRO A 307 -0.63 -2.68 -5.24
C PRO A 307 0.01 -3.95 -4.68
N MET A 308 -0.68 -4.71 -3.82
CA MET A 308 -0.20 -6.02 -3.34
C MET A 308 0.02 -7.01 -4.51
N ILE A 309 -0.97 -7.13 -5.41
CA ILE A 309 -0.89 -7.94 -6.64
C ILE A 309 0.27 -7.44 -7.52
N LEU A 310 0.37 -6.13 -7.76
CA LEU A 310 1.48 -5.54 -8.53
C LEU A 310 2.86 -5.79 -7.90
N MET A 311 2.96 -5.89 -6.57
CA MET A 311 4.20 -6.23 -5.88
C MET A 311 4.57 -7.71 -6.00
N VAL A 312 3.62 -8.63 -5.80
CA VAL A 312 3.85 -10.08 -5.98
C VAL A 312 4.29 -10.37 -7.41
N PHE A 313 3.50 -9.92 -8.40
CA PHE A 313 3.74 -10.20 -9.81
C PHE A 313 4.74 -9.23 -10.48
N LYS A 314 5.39 -8.31 -9.74
CA LYS A 314 6.41 -7.38 -10.26
C LYS A 314 7.44 -8.07 -11.20
N PRO A 315 7.99 -9.26 -10.90
CA PRO A 315 8.97 -9.91 -11.78
C PRO A 315 8.39 -10.34 -13.13
N TRP A 316 7.09 -10.68 -13.19
CA TRP A 316 6.40 -11.12 -14.42
C TRP A 316 5.83 -9.93 -15.20
N ILE A 317 5.37 -8.90 -14.50
CA ILE A 317 4.75 -7.71 -15.08
C ILE A 317 5.80 -6.76 -15.67
N THR A 318 7.01 -6.69 -15.11
CA THR A 318 8.05 -5.73 -15.56
C THR A 318 8.45 -5.89 -17.04
N PRO A 319 8.73 -7.11 -17.57
CA PRO A 319 9.02 -7.28 -19.00
C PRO A 319 7.85 -6.88 -19.90
N CYS A 320 6.61 -7.16 -19.48
CA CYS A 320 5.39 -6.79 -20.21
C CYS A 320 5.19 -5.27 -20.24
N LEU A 321 5.29 -4.59 -19.09
CA LEU A 321 5.23 -3.12 -19.02
C LEU A 321 6.34 -2.44 -19.83
N GLN A 322 7.56 -2.96 -19.80
CA GLN A 322 8.65 -2.44 -20.63
C GLN A 322 8.32 -2.57 -22.12
N SER A 323 7.80 -3.71 -22.55
CA SER A 323 7.40 -3.96 -23.94
C SER A 323 6.25 -3.04 -24.39
N CYS A 324 5.19 -2.91 -23.59
CA CYS A 324 4.09 -1.98 -23.83
C CYS A 324 4.55 -0.51 -23.83
N SER A 325 5.51 -0.13 -22.99
CA SER A 325 6.07 1.23 -22.97
C SER A 325 6.88 1.54 -24.24
N LYS A 326 7.63 0.56 -24.76
CA LYS A 326 8.34 0.67 -26.05
C LYS A 326 7.36 0.81 -27.22
N ALA A 327 6.31 -0.02 -27.24
CA ALA A 327 5.24 0.06 -28.24
C ALA A 327 4.49 1.42 -28.20
N MET A 328 4.17 1.93 -27.02
CA MET A 328 3.55 3.26 -26.88
C MET A 328 4.48 4.40 -27.30
N LYS A 329 5.78 4.35 -26.94
CA LYS A 329 6.76 5.34 -27.42
C LYS A 329 6.91 5.31 -28.94
N SER A 330 6.96 4.12 -29.55
CA SER A 330 6.98 3.94 -31.00
C SER A 330 5.74 4.54 -31.67
N ARG A 331 4.52 4.23 -31.20
CA ARG A 331 3.29 4.85 -31.72
C ARG A 331 3.27 6.38 -31.58
N ARG A 332 3.78 6.91 -30.46
CA ARG A 332 3.82 8.37 -30.24
C ARG A 332 4.83 9.06 -31.15
N ALA A 333 5.97 8.43 -31.43
CA ALA A 333 6.94 8.92 -32.42
C ALA A 333 6.38 8.86 -33.85
N ALA A 334 5.66 7.79 -34.21
CA ALA A 334 5.01 7.68 -35.52
C ALA A 334 3.94 8.77 -35.73
N ALA A 335 3.09 9.03 -34.72
CA ALA A 335 2.07 10.08 -34.79
C ALA A 335 2.68 11.50 -34.85
N ALA A 336 3.78 11.76 -34.14
CA ALA A 336 4.52 13.02 -34.28
C ALA A 336 5.17 13.16 -35.67
N GLY A 337 5.64 12.04 -36.25
CA GLY A 337 6.19 12.00 -37.60
C GLY A 337 5.16 12.38 -38.68
N SER A 338 3.93 11.85 -38.60
CA SER A 338 2.89 12.17 -39.59
C SER A 338 2.45 13.63 -39.52
N GLN A 339 2.33 14.23 -38.33
CA GLN A 339 2.00 15.65 -38.18
C GLN A 339 3.06 16.58 -38.79
N ASN A 340 4.34 16.19 -38.77
CA ASN A 340 5.40 16.92 -39.46
C ASN A 340 5.36 16.77 -40.99
N GLN A 341 4.80 15.69 -41.54
CA GLN A 341 4.61 15.54 -42.99
C GLN A 341 3.35 16.29 -43.50
N GLU A 342 2.23 16.26 -42.77
CA GLU A 342 1.05 17.05 -43.14
C GLU A 342 1.35 18.56 -43.17
N SER A 343 2.10 19.06 -42.19
CA SER A 343 2.49 20.48 -42.14
C SER A 343 3.51 20.89 -43.21
N GLN A 344 4.36 19.97 -43.69
CA GLN A 344 5.23 20.23 -44.84
C GLN A 344 4.46 20.24 -46.17
N ASN A 345 3.50 19.33 -46.35
CA ASN A 345 2.66 19.30 -47.56
C ASN A 345 1.76 20.56 -47.65
N ALA A 346 1.15 20.97 -46.54
CA ALA A 346 0.33 22.18 -46.47
C ALA A 346 1.12 23.48 -46.78
N ALA A 347 2.44 23.48 -46.59
CA ALA A 347 3.30 24.60 -46.99
C ALA A 347 3.55 24.63 -48.52
N ALA A 348 3.68 23.47 -49.16
CA ALA A 348 3.99 23.36 -50.59
C ALA A 348 2.88 23.93 -51.49
N ASP A 349 1.61 23.63 -51.20
CA ASP A 349 0.46 24.09 -52.00
C ASP A 349 0.23 25.61 -51.94
N SER A 350 0.88 26.32 -50.99
CA SER A 350 0.77 27.79 -50.87
C SER A 350 1.67 28.56 -51.85
N ALA A 351 2.60 27.90 -52.54
CA ALA A 351 3.69 28.54 -53.28
C ALA A 351 3.40 28.85 -54.77
N THR A 352 2.13 29.07 -55.15
CA THR A 352 1.75 29.43 -56.53
C THR A 352 0.84 30.67 -56.56
N GLY A 353 1.42 31.88 -56.49
CA GLY A 353 0.63 33.11 -56.46
C GLY A 353 1.37 34.43 -56.73
N SER A 354 1.17 34.98 -57.94
CA SER A 354 1.42 36.37 -58.38
C SER A 354 2.86 36.93 -58.40
N ASN A 355 3.24 37.46 -59.57
CA ASN A 355 4.36 38.39 -59.76
C ASN A 355 4.03 39.80 -59.22
N GLN A 356 5.07 40.58 -58.88
CA GLN A 356 5.25 41.92 -59.47
C GLN A 356 6.72 42.38 -59.41
N ASN A 357 7.08 43.33 -60.26
CA ASN A 357 8.47 43.72 -60.54
C ASN A 357 9.01 44.78 -59.58
N GLN A 358 10.28 44.64 -59.15
CA GLN A 358 11.27 45.72 -59.26
C GLN A 358 12.72 45.20 -59.16
N LYS A 359 13.64 45.93 -59.81
CA LYS A 359 15.10 45.68 -59.95
C LYS A 359 15.77 47.01 -60.35
N PRO A 360 17.11 47.18 -60.27
CA PRO A 360 18.11 46.39 -59.55
C PRO A 360 19.03 47.23 -58.63
N ALA A 361 19.84 46.56 -57.81
CA ALA A 361 21.15 47.03 -57.37
C ALA A 361 22.06 45.80 -57.14
N GLU A 362 23.36 45.92 -57.38
CA GLU A 362 24.30 44.79 -57.44
C GLU A 362 25.38 44.89 -56.34
N SER A 363 25.77 43.75 -55.76
CA SER A 363 27.14 43.56 -55.23
C SER A 363 27.45 42.09 -54.91
N HIS A 364 28.69 41.70 -55.21
CA HIS A 364 29.43 40.46 -54.88
C HIS A 364 29.14 39.88 -53.46
N GLU A 365 29.00 38.57 -53.24
CA GLU A 365 29.91 37.43 -53.53
C GLU A 365 31.10 37.32 -52.54
N MET A 366 31.05 36.36 -51.61
CA MET A 366 32.16 35.42 -51.36
C MET A 366 31.76 34.26 -50.42
N ASN A 367 32.30 33.06 -50.67
CA ASN A 367 32.41 31.97 -49.69
C ASN A 367 33.76 32.07 -48.95
N PRO A 368 33.87 31.52 -47.74
CA PRO A 368 35.12 30.95 -47.25
C PRO A 368 35.05 29.42 -47.15
N LEU A 369 36.01 28.74 -47.77
CA LEU A 369 36.25 27.30 -47.57
C LEU A 369 37.15 27.07 -46.34
N LEU A 370 36.93 25.92 -45.70
CA LEU A 370 37.92 24.98 -45.18
C LEU A 370 39.29 25.51 -44.68
N ASN A 371 39.65 25.16 -43.45
CA ASN A 371 41.02 24.68 -43.23
C ASN A 371 41.07 23.52 -42.20
N THR A 372 42.16 22.76 -42.18
CA THR A 372 42.34 21.51 -41.41
C THR A 372 43.80 21.41 -40.92
N GLN A 373 44.10 20.41 -40.08
CA GLN A 373 45.38 20.14 -39.39
C GLN A 373 45.50 20.86 -38.03
N ASN A 374 46.07 20.25 -36.98
CA ASN A 374 47.15 19.25 -36.98
C ASN A 374 46.94 18.02 -36.08
N GLN A 375 47.79 17.00 -36.27
CA GLN A 375 47.77 15.69 -35.59
C GLN A 375 49.21 15.16 -35.44
N GLU A 376 49.61 14.71 -34.23
CA GLU A 376 50.62 13.66 -33.92
C GLU A 376 50.60 13.41 -32.39
N ASN A 377 50.39 12.20 -31.87
CA ASN A 377 51.33 11.05 -31.70
C ASN A 377 52.54 11.36 -30.79
N ILE A 378 52.83 10.53 -29.77
CA ILE A 378 53.56 9.23 -29.81
C ILE A 378 53.17 8.41 -28.53
N ARG A 379 52.78 7.11 -28.61
CA ARG A 379 53.57 5.86 -28.35
C ARG A 379 54.31 5.81 -26.97
N SER A 380 54.57 4.70 -26.26
CA SER A 380 54.32 3.22 -26.31
C SER A 380 54.88 2.60 -24.99
N ALA A 381 54.77 1.32 -24.56
CA ALA A 381 53.96 0.11 -24.88
C ALA A 381 54.23 -0.98 -23.78
N GLY A 382 53.48 -2.10 -23.76
CA GLY A 382 53.72 -3.32 -22.94
C GLY A 382 52.81 -3.42 -21.70
N THR A 383 52.01 -4.47 -21.41
CA THR A 383 52.04 -5.94 -21.62
C THR A 383 52.80 -6.71 -20.52
N GLU A 384 52.07 -7.45 -19.68
CA GLU A 384 52.32 -8.88 -19.35
C GLU A 384 51.17 -9.49 -18.50
N GLU A 385 51.09 -10.82 -18.44
CA GLU A 385 50.07 -11.60 -17.72
C GLU A 385 50.64 -12.23 -16.43
N THR A 386 49.81 -12.49 -15.40
CA THR A 386 49.91 -13.75 -14.63
C THR A 386 48.74 -14.02 -13.67
N GLN A 387 48.29 -15.28 -13.66
CA GLN A 387 47.65 -16.04 -12.58
C GLN A 387 48.26 -17.47 -12.66
N PRO A 388 48.04 -18.40 -11.70
CA PRO A 388 47.37 -18.28 -10.40
C PRO A 388 48.31 -18.70 -9.23
N ASP A 389 47.79 -18.81 -7.99
CA ASP A 389 47.75 -20.14 -7.34
C ASP A 389 46.79 -20.19 -6.11
N SER A 390 46.70 -21.35 -5.46
CA SER A 390 45.72 -21.74 -4.42
C SER A 390 46.32 -22.09 -3.05
N VAL A 391 45.47 -22.23 -2.01
CA VAL A 391 45.59 -22.92 -0.67
C VAL A 391 44.62 -22.19 0.29
N VAL A 392 43.57 -22.76 0.93
CA VAL A 392 43.35 -24.01 1.70
C VAL A 392 43.90 -23.97 3.14
N SER A 393 43.03 -23.67 4.13
CA SER A 393 43.01 -24.34 5.47
C SER A 393 41.89 -23.81 6.39
N GLN A 394 41.60 -24.59 7.44
CA GLN A 394 40.47 -24.46 8.37
C GLN A 394 40.79 -23.62 9.62
N SER A 395 39.75 -23.05 10.23
CA SER A 395 39.48 -23.16 11.69
C SER A 395 38.01 -22.90 11.98
#